data_AF-A0A2L0C3L8-F1
#
_entry.id   AF-A0A2L0C3L8-F1
#
_cell.length_a   1.000
_cell.length_b   1.000
_cell.length_c   1.000
_cell.angle_alpha   90.00
_cell.angle_beta   90.00
_cell.angle_gamma   90.00
#
_symmetry.space_group_name_H-M   'P 1'
#
loop_
_entity.id
_entity.type
_entity.pdbx_description
1 polymer ?
#
loop_
_entity_poly.entity_id
_entity_poly.type
_entity_poly.pdbx_seq_one_letter_code
_entity_poly.pdbx_strand_id
1 'polypeptide(L)'
;ASASLDRTVKVWQLGSTVANFTLEGHEKGVNCVDYYHGGDKPYLISGADDRLVKIWDYQNKACVQTLEGHNQNISSVCFHPELPIILTGSEDGTVRVWHANTNRLESSLNYGFERVWAICCLKGSNNVALGYDEGSIIVKIGREEPAVSMDAQGGKIIWARHSEMQQANLKALPEGAEIRDGERLPVAVKDMGACEIYPQSIAHNPNGRFVVICGDGEYIIYTSMALRNKAFGSAQEFVWAQDSSEYAIRESSTTVRIYKNFKEKNNFKPDYGAEGIFGGFLLGVKSVSGLTFYDWENVELVRRIDIQPKVLYWSENGKLVCLATEESYYILTFDMEQVHRARELNTVAEDGVEEAFNVLGEVNDQVKTGLWVGDCFIYTNGVNRINYYVGGEIVTIAHLDRPLYLLGYTPKDDRLYLTDKELGVVSYQLLLSVLEYQTAVMRRDFATADKVLPLIPKEHRTRVAHFLEKQGFKKQALAVSTDPEHRFDLALALHDLTTAKALAVEANNPQKWNQLGEIAASTNNLPLTKECMQRAQDYGGLLLVATCTGDANLLNTLATETENDGKTNISFLSHMLLGDLPKCLQILIDTNRL
;
A
#
# COMPACT_ATOMS: atom_id res chain seq x y z
N ALA A 1 -5.35 40.04 -4.76
CA ALA A 1 -4.47 41.21 -4.89
C ALA A 1 -4.12 41.42 -6.36
N SER A 2 -3.80 42.64 -6.76
CA SER A 2 -3.22 42.97 -8.06
C SER A 2 -1.88 43.65 -7.85
N ALA A 3 -0.84 43.18 -8.55
CA ALA A 3 0.45 43.87 -8.69
C ALA A 3 0.41 44.79 -9.91
N SER A 4 1.09 45.93 -9.84
CA SER A 4 1.09 46.93 -10.91
C SER A 4 2.46 47.61 -11.03
N LEU A 5 2.76 48.07 -12.24
CA LEU A 5 3.95 48.85 -12.54
C LEU A 5 3.92 50.26 -11.93
N ASP A 6 2.76 50.68 -11.39
CA ASP A 6 2.61 51.89 -10.57
C ASP A 6 3.28 51.79 -9.18
N ARG A 7 4.02 50.70 -8.93
CA ARG A 7 4.77 50.39 -7.70
C ARG A 7 3.89 49.95 -6.53
N THR A 8 2.60 49.70 -6.78
CA THR A 8 1.63 49.37 -5.75
C THR A 8 1.09 47.95 -5.87
N VAL A 9 0.75 47.39 -4.71
CA VAL A 9 -0.07 46.17 -4.63
C VAL A 9 -1.43 46.56 -4.05
N LYS A 10 -2.50 46.32 -4.81
CA LYS A 10 -3.86 46.66 -4.38
C LYS A 10 -4.64 45.41 -4.02
N VAL A 11 -5.35 45.46 -2.89
CA VAL A 11 -6.23 44.37 -2.44
C VAL A 11 -7.68 44.81 -2.62
N TRP A 12 -8.47 43.95 -3.24
CA TRP A 12 -9.84 44.23 -3.66
C TRP A 12 -10.82 43.28 -2.99
N GLN A 13 -12.05 43.73 -2.82
CA GLN A 13 -13.18 42.89 -2.45
C GLN A 13 -14.11 42.75 -3.64
N LEU A 14 -14.62 41.54 -3.88
CA LEU A 14 -15.61 41.28 -4.93
C LEU A 14 -16.86 42.11 -4.65
N GLY A 15 -17.29 42.92 -5.63
CA GLY A 15 -18.44 43.82 -5.54
C GLY A 15 -18.12 45.28 -5.18
N SER A 16 -16.89 45.59 -4.79
CA SER A 16 -16.44 46.98 -4.61
C SER A 16 -15.70 47.49 -5.84
N THR A 17 -15.97 48.73 -6.25
CA THR A 17 -15.20 49.43 -7.30
C THR A 17 -13.97 50.14 -6.75
N VAL A 18 -13.81 50.21 -5.42
CA VAL A 18 -12.68 50.83 -4.74
C VAL A 18 -11.85 49.75 -4.06
N ALA A 19 -10.53 49.84 -4.18
CA ALA A 19 -9.60 48.94 -3.50
C ALA A 19 -9.72 49.11 -1.97
N ASN A 20 -9.68 48.00 -1.23
CA ASN A 20 -9.78 48.01 0.23
C ASN A 20 -8.58 48.73 0.85
N PHE A 21 -7.38 48.45 0.33
CA PHE A 21 -6.15 49.15 0.68
C PHE A 21 -5.09 48.98 -0.41
N THR A 22 -4.10 49.86 -0.39
CA THR A 22 -2.94 49.88 -1.28
C THR A 22 -1.68 49.71 -0.43
N LEU A 23 -0.79 48.82 -0.84
CA LEU A 23 0.54 48.64 -0.26
C LEU A 23 1.56 49.31 -1.18
N GLU A 24 2.41 50.16 -0.59
CA GLU A 24 3.43 50.94 -1.28
C GLU A 24 4.78 50.74 -0.58
N GLY A 25 5.86 50.60 -1.36
CA GLY A 25 7.22 50.50 -0.82
C GLY A 25 8.26 49.87 -1.73
N HIS A 26 7.88 49.39 -2.92
CA HIS A 26 8.83 49.11 -3.99
C HIS A 26 9.23 50.41 -4.71
N GLU A 27 10.49 50.50 -5.15
CA GLU A 27 11.00 51.69 -5.84
C GLU A 27 10.69 51.67 -7.34
N LYS A 28 10.45 50.46 -7.88
CA LYS A 28 10.07 50.22 -9.27
C LYS A 28 8.78 49.39 -9.37
N GLY A 29 8.38 49.06 -10.59
CA GLY A 29 7.15 48.33 -10.87
C GLY A 29 7.13 46.96 -10.21
N VAL A 30 5.96 46.58 -9.71
CA VAL A 30 5.73 45.26 -9.11
C VAL A 30 5.23 44.32 -10.20
N ASN A 31 5.93 43.21 -10.40
CA ASN A 31 5.67 42.26 -11.49
C ASN A 31 4.73 41.14 -11.05
N CYS A 32 4.90 40.66 -9.83
CA CYS A 32 4.20 39.49 -9.33
C CYS A 32 3.78 39.66 -7.87
N VAL A 33 2.70 38.98 -7.50
CA VAL A 33 2.18 38.92 -6.14
C VAL A 33 1.58 37.54 -5.88
N ASP A 34 1.78 37.02 -4.66
CA ASP A 34 1.16 35.77 -4.21
C ASP A 34 0.73 35.87 -2.74
N TYR A 35 -0.27 35.07 -2.36
CA TYR A 35 -0.76 34.96 -0.98
C TYR A 35 -0.10 33.81 -0.26
N TYR A 36 0.08 33.95 1.05
CA TYR A 36 0.45 32.81 1.88
C TYR A 36 -0.74 31.85 2.05
N HIS A 37 -0.47 30.55 1.95
CA HIS A 37 -1.50 29.50 1.88
C HIS A 37 -1.80 28.83 3.23
N GLY A 38 -0.93 29.00 4.24
CA GLY A 38 -0.99 28.27 5.53
C GLY A 38 -2.12 28.70 6.48
N GLY A 39 -2.77 29.84 6.23
CA GLY A 39 -3.91 30.32 7.03
C GLY A 39 -3.58 30.84 8.43
N ASP A 40 -2.42 30.51 8.98
CA ASP A 40 -1.89 30.98 10.27
C ASP A 40 -1.33 32.41 10.19
N LYS A 41 -0.84 32.83 9.02
CA LYS A 41 -0.23 34.16 8.82
C LYS A 41 -0.95 34.95 7.73
N PRO A 42 -1.30 36.23 7.98
CA PRO A 42 -1.91 37.09 6.98
C PRO A 42 -0.85 37.71 6.04
N TYR A 43 -0.06 36.86 5.36
CA TYR A 43 1.06 37.32 4.54
C TYR A 43 0.76 37.35 3.04
N LEU A 44 1.37 38.34 2.39
CA LEU A 44 1.46 38.54 0.95
C LEU A 44 2.94 38.64 0.57
N ILE A 45 3.30 38.22 -0.63
CA ILE A 45 4.65 38.43 -1.16
C ILE A 45 4.58 39.11 -2.50
N SER A 46 5.51 40.03 -2.77
CA SER A 46 5.63 40.71 -4.06
C SER A 46 7.07 40.74 -4.55
N GLY A 47 7.23 40.60 -5.86
CA GLY A 47 8.52 40.75 -6.55
C GLY A 47 8.48 41.89 -7.56
N ALA A 48 9.57 42.64 -7.66
CA ALA A 48 9.63 43.86 -8.45
C ALA A 48 10.96 44.01 -9.23
N ASP A 49 11.00 45.01 -10.12
CA ASP A 49 12.19 45.39 -10.91
C ASP A 49 13.30 46.07 -10.09
N ASP A 50 13.02 46.38 -8.82
CA ASP A 50 14.02 46.89 -7.88
C ASP A 50 14.92 45.76 -7.34
N ARG A 51 14.72 44.51 -7.81
CA ARG A 51 15.44 43.29 -7.42
C ARG A 51 15.16 42.84 -5.99
N LEU A 52 14.14 43.42 -5.36
CA LEU A 52 13.73 43.10 -4.01
C LEU A 52 12.45 42.28 -4.02
N VAL A 53 12.40 41.29 -3.15
CA VAL A 53 11.16 40.60 -2.81
C VAL A 53 10.70 41.10 -1.45
N LYS A 54 9.46 41.54 -1.33
CA LYS A 54 8.92 42.04 -0.06
C LYS A 54 7.79 41.15 0.44
N ILE A 55 7.85 40.83 1.73
CA ILE A 55 6.79 40.13 2.45
C ILE A 55 5.98 41.18 3.20
N TRP A 56 4.68 41.19 2.98
CA TRP A 56 3.73 42.14 3.53
C TRP A 56 2.77 41.44 4.47
N ASP A 57 2.50 42.07 5.60
CA ASP A 57 1.35 41.73 6.43
C ASP A 57 0.18 42.58 5.94
N TYR A 58 -0.85 41.95 5.41
CA TYR A 58 -1.98 42.67 4.83
C TYR A 58 -3.00 43.15 5.88
N GLN A 59 -2.94 42.66 7.12
CA GLN A 59 -3.73 43.19 8.23
C GLN A 59 -3.10 44.46 8.79
N ASN A 60 -1.78 44.41 9.04
CA ASN A 60 -1.01 45.53 9.56
C ASN A 60 -0.59 46.53 8.47
N LYS A 61 -0.74 46.15 7.20
CA LYS A 61 -0.39 46.93 6.00
C LYS A 61 1.09 47.37 6.00
N ALA A 62 1.95 46.54 6.55
CA ALA A 62 3.37 46.83 6.74
C ALA A 62 4.25 45.80 6.02
N CYS A 63 5.42 46.25 5.57
CA CYS A 63 6.46 45.35 5.08
C CYS A 63 7.09 44.63 6.27
N VAL A 64 6.88 43.32 6.37
CA VAL A 64 7.44 42.47 7.41
C VAL A 64 8.93 42.24 7.16
N GLN A 65 9.29 41.94 5.91
CA GLN A 65 10.66 41.62 5.54
C GLN A 65 10.94 41.96 4.08
N THR A 66 12.18 42.36 3.80
CA THR A 66 12.72 42.49 2.44
C THR A 66 13.77 41.40 2.23
N LEU A 67 13.59 40.56 1.20
CA LEU A 67 14.54 39.55 0.76
C LEU A 67 15.40 40.15 -0.35
N GLU A 68 16.72 40.13 -0.15
CA GLU A 68 17.68 40.71 -1.07
C GLU A 68 18.64 39.62 -1.56
N GLY A 69 18.97 39.65 -2.85
CA GLY A 69 20.09 38.88 -3.36
C GLY A 69 20.05 38.56 -4.85
N HIS A 70 18.90 38.70 -5.52
CA HIS A 70 18.84 38.58 -6.97
C HIS A 70 19.62 39.70 -7.68
N ASN A 71 20.23 39.37 -8.80
CA ASN A 71 21.06 40.32 -9.56
C ASN A 71 20.27 41.11 -10.60
N GLN A 72 19.09 40.61 -10.97
CA GLN A 72 18.18 41.20 -11.95
C GLN A 72 16.75 41.24 -11.42
N ASN A 73 15.82 41.73 -12.24
CA ASN A 73 14.41 41.88 -11.90
C ASN A 73 13.81 40.53 -11.47
N ILE A 74 12.82 40.61 -10.57
CA ILE A 74 12.08 39.43 -10.14
C ILE A 74 10.85 39.29 -11.02
N SER A 75 10.72 38.14 -11.65
CA SER A 75 9.64 37.83 -12.58
C SER A 75 8.48 37.12 -11.88
N SER A 76 8.78 36.20 -10.95
CA SER A 76 7.79 35.38 -10.27
C SER A 76 8.15 35.16 -8.81
N VAL A 77 7.12 35.15 -7.95
CA VAL A 77 7.21 34.78 -6.54
C VAL A 77 6.11 33.78 -6.23
N CYS A 78 6.39 32.81 -5.36
CA CYS A 78 5.39 31.83 -4.95
C CYS A 78 5.65 31.36 -3.52
N PHE A 79 4.59 31.32 -2.70
CA PHE A 79 4.62 30.55 -1.46
C PHE A 79 4.36 29.09 -1.79
N HIS A 80 5.22 28.19 -1.31
CA HIS A 80 4.92 26.77 -1.46
C HIS A 80 3.68 26.42 -0.61
N PRO A 81 2.70 25.69 -1.15
CA PRO A 81 1.45 25.40 -0.44
C PRO A 81 1.65 24.55 0.82
N GLU A 82 2.61 23.62 0.76
CA GLU A 82 2.80 22.58 1.80
C GLU A 82 4.12 22.65 2.55
N LEU A 83 5.10 23.44 2.11
CA LEU A 83 6.43 23.47 2.71
C LEU A 83 6.67 24.89 3.20
N PRO A 84 7.42 25.10 4.31
CA PRO A 84 7.64 26.43 4.87
C PRO A 84 8.73 27.18 4.08
N ILE A 85 8.60 27.22 2.75
CA ILE A 85 9.54 27.81 1.81
C ILE A 85 8.86 28.79 0.87
N ILE A 86 9.67 29.72 0.38
CA ILE A 86 9.31 30.73 -0.60
C ILE A 86 10.21 30.52 -1.81
N LEU A 87 9.62 30.57 -3.00
CA LEU A 87 10.33 30.45 -4.26
C LEU A 87 10.29 31.78 -5.00
N THR A 88 11.46 32.24 -5.45
CA THR A 88 11.59 33.49 -6.19
C THR A 88 12.36 33.23 -7.49
N GLY A 89 11.80 33.67 -8.61
CA GLY A 89 12.38 33.54 -9.94
C GLY A 89 12.79 34.90 -10.48
N SER A 90 13.96 34.96 -11.12
CA SER A 90 14.52 36.20 -11.62
C SER A 90 15.03 36.08 -13.06
N GLU A 91 15.12 37.23 -13.71
CA GLU A 91 15.79 37.42 -15.00
C GLU A 91 17.32 37.21 -14.92
N ASP A 92 17.90 36.92 -13.75
CA ASP A 92 19.30 36.45 -13.64
C ASP A 92 19.45 34.96 -13.95
N GLY A 93 18.34 34.28 -14.27
CA GLY A 93 18.25 32.85 -14.57
C GLY A 93 18.29 31.95 -13.34
N THR A 94 18.28 32.54 -12.15
CA THR A 94 18.27 31.78 -10.89
C THR A 94 16.87 31.70 -10.29
N VAL A 95 16.58 30.55 -9.70
CA VAL A 95 15.45 30.35 -8.79
C VAL A 95 16.02 30.20 -7.39
N ARG A 96 15.58 31.06 -6.47
CA ARG A 96 16.03 31.02 -5.08
C ARG A 96 14.96 30.45 -4.18
N VAL A 97 15.40 29.60 -3.25
CA VAL A 97 14.58 28.98 -2.22
C VAL A 97 14.92 29.67 -0.90
N TRP A 98 13.91 30.29 -0.29
CA TRP A 98 14.04 30.96 0.99
C TRP A 98 13.19 30.25 2.03
N HIS A 99 13.68 30.21 3.26
CA HIS A 99 12.87 29.71 4.35
C HIS A 99 11.80 30.75 4.75
N ALA A 100 10.53 30.36 4.80
CA ALA A 100 9.42 31.27 5.09
C ALA A 100 9.38 31.84 6.52
N ASN A 101 10.03 31.18 7.49
CA ASN A 101 10.06 31.64 8.89
C ASN A 101 11.29 32.47 9.20
N THR A 102 12.47 32.01 8.76
CA THR A 102 13.75 32.70 9.04
C THR A 102 14.10 33.73 7.99
N ASN A 103 13.44 33.70 6.82
CA ASN A 103 13.68 34.57 5.66
C ASN A 103 15.11 34.50 5.14
N ARG A 104 15.83 33.41 5.43
CA ARG A 104 17.19 33.18 4.95
C ARG A 104 17.16 32.45 3.62
N LEU A 105 18.14 32.76 2.76
CA LEU A 105 18.38 32.03 1.53
C LEU A 105 18.90 30.63 1.88
N GLU A 106 18.19 29.59 1.45
CA GLU A 106 18.62 28.20 1.65
C GLU A 106 19.42 27.70 0.46
N SER A 107 18.89 27.91 -0.75
CA SER A 107 19.50 27.41 -1.98
C SER A 107 19.22 28.33 -3.16
N SER A 108 20.12 28.28 -4.15
CA SER A 108 20.00 28.97 -5.43
C SER A 108 20.15 27.93 -6.54
N LEU A 109 19.11 27.77 -7.34
CA LEU A 109 19.03 26.84 -8.45
C LEU A 109 19.30 27.60 -9.75
N ASN A 110 20.24 27.12 -10.56
CA ASN A 110 20.48 27.62 -11.92
C ASN A 110 20.68 26.41 -12.84
N TYR A 111 19.75 26.24 -13.79
CA TYR A 111 19.77 25.13 -14.74
C TYR A 111 20.28 25.54 -16.13
N GLY A 112 20.67 26.80 -16.33
CA GLY A 112 21.27 27.27 -17.59
C GLY A 112 20.28 27.55 -18.73
N PHE A 113 18.97 27.58 -18.49
CA PHE A 113 17.94 27.88 -19.50
C PHE A 113 17.62 29.39 -19.62
N GLU A 114 18.61 30.25 -19.34
CA GLU A 114 18.46 31.71 -19.29
C GLU A 114 17.40 32.18 -18.26
N ARG A 115 16.59 33.20 -18.57
CA ARG A 115 15.75 33.91 -17.60
C ARG A 115 14.59 33.06 -17.12
N VAL A 116 14.27 33.17 -15.82
CA VAL A 116 13.05 32.56 -15.25
C VAL A 116 11.89 33.53 -15.44
N TRP A 117 10.73 33.03 -15.85
CA TRP A 117 9.52 33.84 -16.04
C TRP A 117 8.38 33.47 -15.11
N ALA A 118 8.20 32.18 -14.83
CA ALA A 118 7.05 31.68 -14.09
C ALA A 118 7.44 30.57 -13.14
N ILE A 119 6.81 30.55 -11.97
CA ILE A 119 6.92 29.48 -10.99
C ILE A 119 5.50 29.04 -10.63
N CYS A 120 5.25 27.73 -10.65
CA CYS A 120 3.97 27.16 -10.25
C CYS A 120 4.20 25.96 -9.32
N CYS A 121 3.54 25.97 -8.17
CA CYS A 121 3.56 24.83 -7.24
C CYS A 121 2.27 24.02 -7.40
N LEU A 122 2.40 22.70 -7.51
CA LEU A 122 1.24 21.81 -7.50
C LEU A 122 0.73 21.62 -6.07
N LYS A 123 -0.50 22.06 -5.79
CA LYS A 123 -1.15 21.86 -4.48
C LYS A 123 -1.24 20.37 -4.15
N GLY A 124 -0.91 20.00 -2.91
CA GLY A 124 -0.87 18.60 -2.46
C GLY A 124 0.39 17.83 -2.85
N SER A 125 1.20 18.29 -3.82
CA SER A 125 2.50 17.69 -4.16
C SER A 125 3.64 18.64 -3.79
N ASN A 126 4.87 18.15 -3.80
CA ASN A 126 6.05 19.01 -3.71
C ASN A 126 6.66 19.30 -5.09
N ASN A 127 5.92 18.99 -6.15
CA ASN A 127 6.35 19.28 -7.50
C ASN A 127 6.16 20.77 -7.80
N VAL A 128 7.24 21.38 -8.30
CA VAL A 128 7.32 22.78 -8.67
C VAL A 128 7.72 22.85 -10.13
N ALA A 129 6.92 23.52 -10.94
CA ALA A 129 7.22 23.83 -12.32
C ALA A 129 7.88 25.21 -12.42
N LEU A 130 8.99 25.27 -13.15
CA LEU A 130 9.79 26.46 -13.41
C LEU A 130 9.78 26.73 -14.91
N GLY A 131 9.31 27.89 -15.33
CA GLY A 131 9.32 28.33 -16.73
C GLY A 131 10.49 29.25 -17.02
N TYR A 132 11.25 28.92 -18.05
CA TYR A 132 12.43 29.63 -18.53
C TYR A 132 12.22 30.17 -19.96
N ASP A 133 13.17 30.95 -20.49
CA ASP A 133 13.17 31.36 -21.91
C ASP A 133 13.21 30.14 -22.85
N GLU A 134 14.12 29.20 -22.58
CA GLU A 134 14.40 28.06 -23.47
C GLU A 134 13.56 26.81 -23.17
N GLY A 135 12.65 26.86 -22.19
CA GLY A 135 11.80 25.72 -21.86
C GLY A 135 11.20 25.75 -20.46
N SER A 136 10.87 24.58 -19.94
CA SER A 136 10.32 24.43 -18.59
C SER A 136 10.89 23.21 -17.89
N ILE A 137 11.10 23.31 -16.58
CA ILE A 137 11.62 22.23 -15.73
C ILE A 137 10.60 21.94 -14.64
N ILE A 138 10.42 20.68 -14.29
CA ILE A 138 9.70 20.28 -13.09
C ILE A 138 10.71 19.74 -12.09
N VAL A 139 10.73 20.34 -10.90
CA VAL A 139 11.60 19.95 -9.78
C VAL A 139 10.73 19.47 -8.64
N LYS A 140 11.10 18.36 -8.01
CA LYS A 140 10.46 17.86 -6.79
C LYS A 140 11.24 18.35 -5.58
N ILE A 141 10.63 19.18 -4.75
CA ILE A 141 11.27 19.78 -3.58
C ILE A 141 11.01 18.92 -2.34
N GLY A 142 12.03 18.24 -1.84
CA GLY A 142 11.89 17.40 -0.64
C GLY A 142 11.08 16.11 -0.85
N ARG A 143 10.81 15.40 0.24
CA ARG A 143 10.12 14.11 0.24
C ARG A 143 8.60 14.28 0.31
N GLU A 144 7.87 13.42 -0.39
CA GLU A 144 6.40 13.36 -0.32
C GLU A 144 5.89 12.45 0.80
N GLU A 145 6.76 11.61 1.37
CA GLU A 145 6.44 10.75 2.50
C GLU A 145 6.23 11.61 3.76
N PRO A 146 5.08 11.53 4.44
CA PRO A 146 4.84 12.29 5.66
C PRO A 146 5.71 11.77 6.80
N ALA A 147 6.23 12.68 7.63
CA ALA A 147 6.94 12.33 8.85
C ALA A 147 5.91 11.92 9.92
N VAL A 148 5.65 10.62 10.03
CA VAL A 148 4.63 10.05 10.90
C VAL A 148 5.09 8.72 11.48
N SER A 149 4.65 8.42 12.69
CA SER A 149 4.79 7.10 13.27
C SER A 149 3.63 6.78 14.20
N MET A 150 3.20 5.52 14.20
CA MET A 150 2.21 5.00 15.13
C MET A 150 2.88 4.17 16.22
N ASP A 151 2.36 4.27 17.44
CA ASP A 151 2.76 3.43 18.57
C ASP A 151 2.43 1.95 18.28
N ALA A 152 3.26 1.03 18.77
CA ALA A 152 3.07 -0.41 18.66
C ALA A 152 1.72 -0.90 19.25
N GLN A 153 1.16 -0.17 20.22
CA GLN A 153 -0.17 -0.47 20.76
C GLN A 153 -1.34 -0.01 19.85
N GLY A 154 -1.05 0.67 18.74
CA GLY A 154 -2.05 1.15 17.77
C GLY A 154 -2.95 2.29 18.26
N GLY A 155 -2.64 2.88 19.43
CA GLY A 155 -3.53 3.86 20.06
C GLY A 155 -3.20 5.32 19.78
N LYS A 156 -1.96 5.61 19.39
CA LYS A 156 -1.43 6.98 19.27
C LYS A 156 -0.60 7.09 18.01
N ILE A 157 -0.82 8.18 17.30
CA ILE A 157 -0.02 8.57 16.14
C ILE A 157 0.69 9.88 16.51
N ILE A 158 1.98 9.94 16.22
CA ILE A 158 2.76 11.18 16.31
C ILE A 158 3.19 11.52 14.89
N TRP A 159 2.91 12.75 14.48
CA TRP A 159 3.39 13.29 13.21
C TRP A 159 3.96 14.67 13.39
N ALA A 160 4.74 15.08 12.41
CA ALA A 160 5.16 16.46 12.28
C ALA A 160 4.37 17.15 11.18
N ARG A 161 3.87 18.34 11.49
CA ARG A 161 3.43 19.31 10.51
C ARG A 161 4.48 20.41 10.47
N HIS A 162 5.35 20.36 9.46
CA HIS A 162 6.52 21.24 9.39
C HIS A 162 7.40 21.09 10.64
N SER A 163 7.58 22.16 11.41
CA SER A 163 8.35 22.15 12.67
C SER A 163 7.49 21.85 13.90
N GLU A 164 6.17 21.71 13.75
CA GLU A 164 5.26 21.46 14.87
C GLU A 164 4.96 19.98 15.03
N MET A 165 5.11 19.48 16.26
CA MET A 165 4.80 18.11 16.61
C MET A 165 3.39 18.01 17.15
N GLN A 166 2.62 17.09 16.57
CA GLN A 166 1.25 16.84 16.95
C GLN A 166 1.06 15.37 17.28
N GLN A 167 0.16 15.12 18.22
CA GLN A 167 -0.26 13.78 18.61
C GLN A 167 -1.73 13.60 18.28
N ALA A 168 -2.05 12.61 17.47
CA ALA A 168 -3.41 12.17 17.21
C ALA A 168 -3.74 10.93 18.04
N ASN A 169 -4.91 10.94 18.67
CA ASN A 169 -5.39 9.81 19.47
C ASN A 169 -6.47 9.04 18.71
N LEU A 170 -6.19 7.78 18.39
CA LEU A 170 -7.13 6.90 17.70
C LEU A 170 -8.23 6.38 18.65
N LYS A 171 -7.95 6.28 19.96
CA LYS A 171 -8.91 5.77 20.96
C LYS A 171 -10.06 6.74 21.28
N ALA A 172 -10.02 7.95 20.75
CA ALA A 172 -11.09 8.93 20.94
C ALA A 172 -12.27 8.72 19.98
N LEU A 173 -12.19 7.73 19.07
CA LEU A 173 -13.30 7.33 18.23
C LEU A 173 -14.43 6.74 19.10
N PRO A 174 -15.70 7.15 18.91
CA PRO A 174 -16.80 6.63 19.71
C PRO A 174 -16.94 5.12 19.51
N GLU A 175 -16.89 4.37 20.61
CA GLU A 175 -17.11 2.91 20.61
C GLU A 175 -18.47 2.62 19.93
N GLY A 176 -18.44 1.95 18.77
CA GLY A 176 -19.64 1.58 18.01
C GLY A 176 -19.92 2.43 16.75
N ALA A 177 -19.05 3.36 16.36
CA ALA A 177 -19.14 3.95 15.02
C ALA A 177 -18.75 2.93 13.95
N GLU A 178 -19.69 2.57 13.06
CA GLU A 178 -19.36 1.82 11.84
C GLU A 178 -18.48 2.69 10.93
N ILE A 179 -17.17 2.51 11.06
CA ILE A 179 -16.20 3.18 10.19
C ILE A 179 -16.25 2.49 8.82
N ARG A 180 -16.59 3.22 7.78
CA ARG A 180 -16.50 2.70 6.41
C ARG A 180 -15.05 2.66 5.94
N ASP A 181 -14.72 1.63 5.19
CA ASP A 181 -13.40 1.50 4.59
C ASP A 181 -13.12 2.67 3.64
N GLY A 182 -11.94 3.27 3.76
CA GLY A 182 -11.53 4.42 2.93
C GLY A 182 -12.01 5.79 3.42
N GLU A 183 -12.85 5.86 4.46
CA GLU A 183 -13.29 7.13 5.03
C GLU A 183 -12.21 7.77 5.91
N ARG A 184 -12.08 9.10 5.83
CA ARG A 184 -11.17 9.86 6.71
C ARG A 184 -11.72 9.83 8.14
N LEU A 185 -10.90 9.36 9.07
CA LEU A 185 -11.24 9.27 10.48
C LEU A 185 -11.14 10.63 11.17
N PRO A 186 -12.15 11.04 11.95
CA PRO A 186 -12.07 12.23 12.78
C PRO A 186 -11.17 11.94 14.00
N VAL A 187 -9.87 12.22 13.86
CA VAL A 187 -8.89 12.04 14.93
C VAL A 187 -8.73 13.31 15.75
N ALA A 188 -8.75 13.17 17.08
CA ALA A 188 -8.49 14.28 17.98
C ALA A 188 -6.99 14.59 18.00
N VAL A 189 -6.61 15.74 17.46
CA VAL A 189 -5.23 16.21 17.36
C VAL A 189 -4.90 17.11 18.56
N LYS A 190 -3.77 16.84 19.21
CA LYS A 190 -3.22 17.64 20.30
C LYS A 190 -1.84 18.14 19.90
N ASP A 191 -1.63 19.45 20.01
CA ASP A 191 -0.32 20.05 19.80
C ASP A 191 0.61 19.73 20.98
N MET A 192 1.82 19.26 20.66
CA MET A 192 2.82 18.83 21.65
C MET A 192 4.00 19.81 21.73
N GLY A 193 4.10 20.75 20.79
CA GLY A 193 5.12 21.81 20.75
C GLY A 193 5.95 21.78 19.46
N ALA A 194 6.81 22.79 19.29
CA ALA A 194 7.74 22.85 18.18
C ALA A 194 8.98 21.98 18.44
N CYS A 195 9.47 21.31 17.40
CA CYS A 195 10.79 20.65 17.40
C CYS A 195 11.88 21.67 17.06
N GLU A 196 13.09 21.46 17.60
CA GLU A 196 14.25 22.32 17.34
C GLU A 196 14.82 22.11 15.93
N ILE A 197 14.67 20.90 15.39
CA ILE A 197 15.11 20.50 14.05
C ILE A 197 13.91 20.34 13.11
N TYR A 198 14.14 20.43 11.80
CA TYR A 198 13.09 20.13 10.82
C TYR A 198 12.91 18.62 10.65
N PRO A 199 11.79 18.03 11.11
CA PRO A 199 11.60 16.58 11.13
C PRO A 199 11.47 16.01 9.71
N GLN A 200 12.44 15.20 9.31
CA GLN A 200 12.41 14.45 8.04
C GLN A 200 11.89 13.04 8.23
N SER A 201 12.16 12.42 9.38
CA SER A 201 11.62 11.11 9.75
C SER A 201 11.27 11.07 11.23
N ILE A 202 10.21 10.32 11.53
CA ILE A 202 9.73 10.07 12.88
C ILE A 202 9.58 8.55 13.02
N ALA A 203 10.12 7.99 14.09
CA ALA A 203 9.94 6.56 14.39
C ALA A 203 9.77 6.33 15.88
N HIS A 204 8.68 5.66 16.26
CA HIS A 204 8.56 5.08 17.58
C HIS A 204 9.58 3.95 17.74
N ASN A 205 10.09 3.80 18.96
CA ASN A 205 10.79 2.59 19.32
C ASN A 205 9.79 1.40 19.39
N PRO A 206 10.25 0.14 19.34
CA PRO A 206 9.35 -1.03 19.28
C PRO A 206 8.34 -1.15 20.42
N ASN A 207 8.62 -0.58 21.59
CA ASN A 207 7.68 -0.56 22.73
C ASN A 207 6.82 0.71 22.83
N GLY A 208 6.99 1.68 21.93
CA GLY A 208 6.21 2.93 21.91
C GLY A 208 6.54 3.97 22.97
N ARG A 209 7.50 3.72 23.86
CA ARG A 209 7.87 4.63 24.95
C ARG A 209 8.65 5.86 24.48
N PHE A 210 9.45 5.69 23.44
CA PHE A 210 10.30 6.73 22.90
C PHE A 210 9.95 6.97 21.43
N VAL A 211 10.16 8.20 21.00
CA VAL A 211 10.05 8.59 19.59
C VAL A 211 11.34 9.29 19.21
N VAL A 212 11.93 8.88 18.11
CA VAL A 212 13.08 9.59 17.51
C VAL A 212 12.56 10.50 16.41
N ILE A 213 13.17 11.68 16.33
CA ILE A 213 13.00 12.63 15.25
C ILE A 213 14.37 12.82 14.63
N CYS A 214 14.48 12.64 13.32
CA CYS A 214 15.71 12.89 12.58
C CYS A 214 15.48 13.99 11.55
N GLY A 215 16.45 14.88 11.41
CA GLY A 215 16.37 16.06 10.55
C GLY A 215 17.70 16.79 10.52
N ASP A 216 18.04 17.35 9.36
CA ASP A 216 19.21 18.23 9.17
C ASP A 216 20.57 17.65 9.64
N GLY A 217 20.72 16.32 9.58
CA GLY A 217 21.93 15.62 10.04
C GLY A 217 22.03 15.46 11.55
N GLU A 218 20.93 15.67 12.27
CA GLU A 218 20.79 15.49 13.70
C GLU A 218 19.63 14.55 14.03
N TYR A 219 19.69 13.95 15.23
CA TYR A 219 18.60 13.17 15.79
C TYR A 219 18.33 13.60 17.23
N ILE A 220 17.05 13.56 17.61
CA ILE A 220 16.61 13.80 18.98
C ILE A 220 15.63 12.70 19.40
N ILE A 221 15.89 12.09 20.54
CA ILE A 221 15.01 11.09 21.14
C ILE A 221 14.19 11.75 22.23
N TYR A 222 12.87 11.64 22.09
CA TYR A 222 11.88 12.17 23.03
C TYR A 222 11.10 11.05 23.71
N THR A 223 10.54 11.32 24.89
CA THR A 223 9.52 10.43 25.48
C THR A 223 8.18 10.63 24.78
N SER A 224 7.55 9.56 24.29
CA SER A 224 6.32 9.65 23.48
C SER A 224 5.14 10.35 24.17
N MET A 225 5.05 10.29 25.50
CA MET A 225 3.92 10.89 26.25
C MET A 225 3.97 12.41 26.40
N ALA A 226 5.16 13.00 26.44
CA ALA A 226 5.34 14.39 26.88
C ALA A 226 6.45 15.12 26.13
N LEU A 227 6.95 14.53 25.04
CA LEU A 227 8.09 14.99 24.24
C LEU A 227 9.25 15.56 25.07
N ARG A 228 9.66 14.88 26.15
CA ARG A 228 10.84 15.29 26.93
C ARG A 228 12.09 14.72 26.29
N ASN A 229 13.07 15.58 26.03
CA ASN A 229 14.36 15.19 25.45
C ASN A 229 15.07 14.18 26.37
N LYS A 230 15.57 13.10 25.78
CA LYS A 230 16.35 12.04 26.44
C LYS A 230 17.78 11.96 25.95
N ALA A 231 17.98 12.05 24.64
CA ALA A 231 19.27 12.01 24.00
C ALA A 231 19.19 12.78 22.68
N PHE A 232 20.31 13.34 22.26
CA PHE A 232 20.45 14.04 20.99
C PHE A 232 21.88 13.86 20.47
N GLY A 233 22.08 14.02 19.18
CA GLY A 233 23.39 13.99 18.56
C GLY A 233 23.32 14.17 17.05
N SER A 234 24.49 14.20 16.41
CA SER A 234 24.59 14.26 14.96
C SER A 234 24.48 12.85 14.36
N ALA A 235 23.59 12.66 13.40
CA ALA A 235 23.45 11.44 12.63
C ALA A 235 22.80 11.73 11.27
N GLN A 236 23.31 11.10 10.22
CA GLN A 236 22.65 11.13 8.91
C GLN A 236 21.41 10.22 8.92
N GLU A 237 21.49 9.08 9.62
CA GLU A 237 20.40 8.13 9.77
C GLU A 237 20.39 7.53 11.17
N PHE A 238 19.20 7.09 11.57
CA PHE A 238 18.94 6.49 12.86
C PHE A 238 18.02 5.28 12.65
N VAL A 239 18.31 4.18 13.35
CA VAL A 239 17.43 3.00 13.38
C VAL A 239 17.34 2.39 14.77
N TRP A 240 16.15 1.93 15.12
CA TRP A 240 15.92 1.16 16.34
C TRP A 240 16.27 -0.31 16.14
N ALA A 241 16.87 -0.93 17.16
CA ALA A 241 16.88 -2.38 17.26
C ALA A 241 15.48 -2.88 17.66
N GLN A 242 15.21 -4.18 17.50
CA GLN A 242 14.00 -4.80 18.06
C GLN A 242 14.02 -4.74 19.60
N ASP A 243 15.20 -4.82 20.22
CA ASP A 243 15.36 -4.45 21.63
C ASP A 243 15.14 -2.94 21.75
N SER A 244 14.12 -2.56 22.50
CA SER A 244 13.74 -1.17 22.72
C SER A 244 14.80 -0.32 23.45
N SER A 245 15.85 -0.96 23.98
CA SER A 245 16.96 -0.30 24.66
C SER A 245 18.15 0.02 23.74
N GLU A 246 18.19 -0.57 22.55
CA GLU A 246 19.31 -0.46 21.61
C GLU A 246 18.93 0.30 20.33
N TYR A 247 19.87 1.07 19.80
CA TYR A 247 19.71 1.76 18.53
C TYR A 247 21.08 1.96 17.86
N ALA A 248 21.06 2.13 16.54
CA ALA A 248 22.24 2.46 15.76
C ALA A 248 22.06 3.81 15.05
N ILE A 249 23.16 4.51 14.88
CA ILE A 249 23.22 5.73 14.08
C ILE A 249 24.34 5.63 13.05
N ARG A 250 24.10 6.25 11.89
CA ARG A 250 25.10 6.45 10.85
C ARG A 250 25.60 7.88 10.96
N GLU A 251 26.80 8.05 11.49
CA GLU A 251 27.40 9.39 11.66
C GLU A 251 28.03 9.87 10.35
N SER A 252 28.69 8.96 9.63
CA SER A 252 29.29 9.23 8.32
C SER A 252 29.05 8.05 7.37
N SER A 253 29.48 8.17 6.12
CA SER A 253 29.44 7.07 5.14
C SER A 253 30.35 5.88 5.49
N THR A 254 31.11 5.96 6.59
CA THR A 254 32.08 4.91 6.98
C THR A 254 31.94 4.46 8.42
N THR A 255 31.20 5.19 9.26
CA THR A 255 31.12 4.94 10.71
C THR A 255 29.69 4.73 11.15
N VAL A 256 29.47 3.57 11.80
CA VAL A 256 28.20 3.22 12.44
C VAL A 256 28.44 3.06 13.93
N ARG A 257 27.64 3.75 14.73
CA ARG A 257 27.71 3.68 16.20
C ARG A 257 26.46 3.03 16.76
N ILE A 258 26.64 2.17 17.75
CA ILE A 258 25.58 1.45 18.44
C ILE A 258 25.50 1.95 19.87
N TYR A 259 24.29 2.23 20.32
CA TYR A 259 23.99 2.70 21.66
C TYR A 259 23.09 1.71 22.37
N LYS A 260 23.32 1.51 23.68
CA LYS A 260 22.44 0.76 24.58
C LYS A 260 22.10 1.63 25.77
N ASN A 261 20.82 1.77 26.09
CA ASN A 261 20.34 2.64 27.17
C ASN A 261 20.88 4.08 27.05
N PHE A 262 20.91 4.63 25.83
CA PHE A 262 21.41 5.98 25.53
C PHE A 262 22.90 6.20 25.83
N LYS A 263 23.68 5.13 25.95
CA LYS A 263 25.15 5.19 26.08
C LYS A 263 25.78 4.45 24.92
N GLU A 264 26.88 5.00 24.41
CA GLU A 264 27.64 4.37 23.34
C GLU A 264 28.19 3.02 23.83
N LYS A 265 27.86 1.95 23.08
CA LYS A 265 28.28 0.57 23.36
C LYS A 265 29.45 0.21 22.46
N ASN A 266 29.24 0.33 21.14
CA ASN A 266 30.20 -0.05 20.12
C ASN A 266 30.26 1.00 19.00
N ASN A 267 31.40 1.08 18.33
CA ASN A 267 31.62 1.86 17.12
C ASN A 267 32.45 1.01 16.17
N PHE A 268 31.99 0.87 14.93
CA PHE A 268 32.69 0.08 13.92
C PHE A 268 32.62 0.71 12.54
N LYS A 269 33.52 0.25 11.68
CA LYS A 269 33.61 0.66 10.28
C LYS A 269 33.34 -0.56 9.39
N PRO A 270 32.19 -0.60 8.69
CA PRO A 270 31.90 -1.66 7.74
C PRO A 270 32.93 -1.71 6.61
N ASP A 271 33.27 -2.90 6.13
CA ASP A 271 34.35 -3.12 5.16
C ASP A 271 34.14 -2.38 3.82
N TYR A 272 32.89 -2.27 3.37
CA TYR A 272 32.49 -1.62 2.11
C TYR A 272 31.82 -0.25 2.31
N GLY A 273 31.97 0.35 3.48
CA GLY A 273 31.26 1.56 3.87
C GLY A 273 29.78 1.35 4.17
N ALA A 274 29.09 2.44 4.51
CA ALA A 274 27.69 2.48 4.88
C ALA A 274 26.98 3.64 4.15
N GLU A 275 26.20 3.31 3.13
CA GLU A 275 25.30 4.25 2.47
C GLU A 275 23.98 4.40 3.23
N GLY A 276 23.50 3.30 3.84
CA GLY A 276 22.27 3.27 4.60
C GLY A 276 22.29 2.26 5.74
N ILE A 277 21.51 2.47 6.79
CA ILE A 277 21.32 1.50 7.88
C ILE A 277 19.84 1.12 8.05
N PHE A 278 19.62 -0.11 8.50
CA PHE A 278 18.29 -0.69 8.73
C PHE A 278 18.21 -1.34 10.10
N GLY A 279 17.11 -1.06 10.80
CA GLY A 279 16.81 -1.61 12.12
C GLY A 279 16.09 -2.96 12.07
N GLY A 280 15.77 -3.48 13.25
CA GLY A 280 15.06 -4.74 13.44
C GLY A 280 15.86 -5.76 14.25
N PHE A 281 15.72 -7.04 13.92
CA PHE A 281 16.36 -8.14 14.65
C PHE A 281 17.87 -8.19 14.46
N LEU A 282 18.35 -7.80 13.28
CA LEU A 282 19.76 -7.62 12.96
C LEU A 282 19.97 -6.20 12.45
N LEU A 283 21.20 -5.70 12.60
CA LEU A 283 21.60 -4.42 12.04
C LEU A 283 21.95 -4.62 10.56
N GLY A 284 21.10 -4.12 9.67
CA GLY A 284 21.38 -4.11 8.24
C GLY A 284 22.19 -2.88 7.85
N VAL A 285 23.28 -3.06 7.12
CA VAL A 285 24.09 -1.98 6.55
C VAL A 285 24.11 -2.13 5.04
N LYS A 286 23.60 -1.12 4.32
CA LYS A 286 23.67 -1.02 2.87
C LYS A 286 24.99 -0.39 2.45
N SER A 287 25.67 -1.04 1.52
CA SER A 287 26.87 -0.54 0.85
C SER A 287 26.68 -0.58 -0.67
N VAL A 288 27.67 -0.06 -1.40
CA VAL A 288 27.73 -0.15 -2.88
C VAL A 288 27.71 -1.62 -3.35
N SER A 289 28.27 -2.54 -2.55
CA SER A 289 28.33 -3.96 -2.89
C SER A 289 27.05 -4.74 -2.59
N GLY A 290 26.16 -4.24 -1.73
CA GLY A 290 24.93 -4.95 -1.35
C GLY A 290 24.47 -4.63 0.08
N LEU A 291 23.80 -5.60 0.70
CA LEU A 291 23.31 -5.52 2.08
C LEU A 291 24.10 -6.47 2.97
N THR A 292 24.63 -5.95 4.08
CA THR A 292 25.32 -6.76 5.09
C THR A 292 24.56 -6.74 6.40
N PHE A 293 24.30 -7.92 6.98
CA PHE A 293 23.71 -8.05 8.30
C PHE A 293 24.77 -8.27 9.38
N TYR A 294 24.67 -7.47 10.45
CA TYR A 294 25.48 -7.57 11.64
C TYR A 294 24.64 -7.90 12.86
N ASP A 295 25.24 -8.59 13.82
CA ASP A 295 24.67 -8.82 15.14
C ASP A 295 24.75 -7.56 16.02
N TRP A 296 23.69 -7.25 16.77
CA TRP A 296 23.63 -6.07 17.64
C TRP A 296 24.54 -6.17 18.87
N GLU A 297 24.86 -7.39 19.30
CA GLU A 297 25.69 -7.61 20.50
C GLU A 297 27.17 -7.40 20.24
N ASN A 298 27.73 -8.20 19.32
CA ASN A 298 29.16 -8.26 19.07
C ASN A 298 29.58 -7.58 17.76
N VAL A 299 28.63 -7.13 16.94
CA VAL A 299 28.90 -6.52 15.63
C VAL A 299 29.65 -7.47 14.70
N GLU A 300 29.36 -8.76 14.83
CA GLU A 300 29.90 -9.79 13.96
C GLU A 300 29.06 -9.89 12.68
N LEU A 301 29.73 -10.19 11.58
CA LEU A 301 29.08 -10.46 10.30
C LEU A 301 28.20 -11.70 10.41
N VAL A 302 26.92 -11.56 10.09
CA VAL A 302 25.96 -12.67 9.98
C VAL A 302 25.90 -13.17 8.54
N ARG A 303 25.56 -12.30 7.59
CA ARG A 303 25.45 -12.63 6.16
C ARG A 303 25.56 -11.38 5.29
N ARG A 304 26.23 -11.51 4.14
CA ARG A 304 26.17 -10.56 3.04
C ARG A 304 25.18 -11.04 1.98
N ILE A 305 24.38 -10.13 1.46
CA ILE A 305 23.36 -10.38 0.43
C ILE A 305 23.58 -9.36 -0.69
N ASP A 306 23.75 -9.84 -1.92
CA ASP A 306 24.00 -9.01 -3.12
C ASP A 306 22.71 -8.36 -3.66
N ILE A 307 21.94 -7.73 -2.77
CA ILE A 307 20.72 -6.98 -3.10
C ILE A 307 20.85 -5.61 -2.44
N GLN A 308 20.44 -4.56 -3.16
CA GLN A 308 20.42 -3.20 -2.65
C GLN A 308 18.99 -2.76 -2.32
N PRO A 309 18.49 -3.03 -1.11
CA PRO A 309 17.14 -2.62 -0.73
C PRO A 309 17.03 -1.10 -0.57
N LYS A 310 15.82 -0.57 -0.77
CA LYS A 310 15.39 0.75 -0.32
C LYS A 310 14.99 0.72 1.17
N VAL A 311 14.24 -0.31 1.59
CA VAL A 311 13.75 -0.47 2.96
C VAL A 311 13.73 -1.95 3.35
N LEU A 312 13.94 -2.24 4.63
CA LEU A 312 13.79 -3.57 5.23
C LEU A 312 12.61 -3.61 6.20
N TYR A 313 11.82 -4.68 6.14
CA TYR A 313 10.74 -4.93 7.09
C TYR A 313 10.94 -6.30 7.74
N TRP A 314 11.12 -6.32 9.04
CA TRP A 314 11.17 -7.55 9.84
C TRP A 314 9.79 -7.93 10.36
N SER A 315 9.49 -9.22 10.38
CA SER A 315 8.31 -9.74 11.09
C SER A 315 8.49 -9.61 12.60
N GLU A 316 7.37 -9.55 13.33
CA GLU A 316 7.40 -9.38 14.80
C GLU A 316 8.13 -10.52 15.54
N ASN A 317 8.21 -11.71 14.92
CA ASN A 317 8.91 -12.88 15.45
C ASN A 317 10.37 -12.99 14.98
N GLY A 318 10.82 -12.12 14.06
CA GLY A 318 12.18 -12.10 13.52
C GLY A 318 12.51 -13.23 12.55
N LYS A 319 11.54 -14.10 12.23
CA LYS A 319 11.76 -15.23 11.32
C LYS A 319 11.64 -14.88 9.84
N LEU A 320 10.96 -13.79 9.51
CA LEU A 320 10.75 -13.34 8.14
C LEU A 320 11.27 -11.92 7.98
N VAL A 321 11.90 -11.66 6.84
CA VAL A 321 12.33 -10.32 6.45
C VAL A 321 11.95 -10.06 5.01
N CYS A 322 11.40 -8.88 4.75
CA CYS A 322 11.13 -8.38 3.40
C CYS A 322 12.21 -7.36 3.03
N LEU A 323 12.93 -7.62 1.93
CA LEU A 323 13.86 -6.68 1.31
C LEU A 323 13.13 -5.99 0.15
N ALA A 324 12.71 -4.74 0.33
CA ALA A 324 12.05 -3.97 -0.73
C ALA A 324 13.09 -3.21 -1.57
N THR A 325 13.15 -3.48 -2.88
CA THR A 325 13.97 -2.73 -3.85
C THR A 325 13.13 -1.68 -4.58
N GLU A 326 13.64 -1.05 -5.63
CA GLU A 326 12.91 -0.03 -6.40
C GLU A 326 11.76 -0.62 -7.23
N GLU A 327 11.94 -1.84 -7.75
CA GLU A 327 11.02 -2.50 -8.69
C GLU A 327 10.38 -3.78 -8.13
N SER A 328 11.11 -4.51 -7.29
CA SER A 328 10.68 -5.80 -6.73
C SER A 328 10.93 -5.88 -5.23
N TYR A 329 10.37 -6.89 -4.57
CA TYR A 329 10.73 -7.22 -3.19
C TYR A 329 10.96 -8.72 -2.99
N TYR A 330 11.85 -9.04 -2.06
CA TYR A 330 12.27 -10.39 -1.72
C TYR A 330 11.84 -10.73 -0.31
N ILE A 331 11.26 -11.91 -0.11
CA ILE A 331 10.93 -12.41 1.23
C ILE A 331 11.89 -13.53 1.58
N LEU A 332 12.59 -13.35 2.70
CA LEU A 332 13.57 -14.29 3.22
C LEU A 332 13.12 -14.81 4.59
N THR A 333 13.43 -16.05 4.90
CA THR A 333 13.42 -16.56 6.28
C THR A 333 14.78 -16.37 6.91
N PHE A 334 14.80 -15.99 8.18
CA PHE A 334 15.99 -15.93 9.02
C PHE A 334 15.92 -16.99 10.12
N ASP A 335 16.99 -17.76 10.26
CA ASP A 335 17.15 -18.75 11.32
C ASP A 335 18.40 -18.46 12.16
N MET A 336 18.17 -18.02 13.40
CA MET A 336 19.23 -17.70 14.35
C MET A 336 19.97 -18.95 14.87
N GLU A 337 19.31 -20.12 14.92
CA GLU A 337 19.92 -21.35 15.41
C GLU A 337 21.03 -21.83 14.46
N GLN A 338 20.83 -21.68 13.15
CA GLN A 338 21.86 -22.02 12.15
C GLN A 338 23.09 -21.12 12.28
N VAL A 339 22.90 -19.83 12.59
CA VAL A 339 24.01 -18.91 12.84
C VAL A 339 24.83 -19.36 14.05
N HIS A 340 24.16 -19.69 15.16
CA HIS A 340 24.86 -20.20 16.35
C HIS A 340 25.60 -21.50 16.09
N ARG A 341 24.97 -22.45 15.39
CA ARG A 341 25.57 -23.74 15.05
C ARG A 341 26.80 -23.57 14.13
N ALA A 342 26.71 -22.72 13.11
CA ALA A 342 27.83 -22.43 12.21
C ALA A 342 29.00 -21.75 12.95
N ARG A 343 28.71 -20.92 13.95
CA ARG A 343 29.72 -20.32 14.84
C ARG A 343 30.40 -21.37 15.72
N GLU A 344 29.66 -22.30 16.32
CA GLU A 344 30.25 -23.39 17.11
C GLU A 344 31.17 -24.29 16.27
N LEU A 345 30.83 -24.50 15.00
CA LEU A 345 31.59 -25.31 14.04
C LEU A 345 32.73 -24.53 13.34
N ASN A 346 32.85 -23.22 13.54
CA ASN A 346 33.79 -22.32 12.84
C ASN A 346 33.72 -22.42 11.30
N THR A 347 32.54 -22.65 10.73
CA THR A 347 32.32 -22.75 9.28
C THR A 347 31.79 -21.44 8.67
N VAL A 348 32.22 -20.29 9.21
CA VAL A 348 31.78 -18.97 8.71
C VAL A 348 32.61 -18.63 7.47
N ALA A 349 31.94 -18.49 6.31
CA ALA A 349 32.58 -18.08 5.07
C ALA A 349 32.88 -16.57 5.08
N GLU A 350 33.61 -16.08 4.07
CA GLU A 350 33.93 -14.66 3.90
C GLU A 350 32.66 -13.79 3.78
N ASP A 351 31.58 -14.35 3.21
CA ASP A 351 30.27 -13.71 3.08
C ASP A 351 29.30 -14.02 4.23
N GLY A 352 29.79 -14.62 5.32
CA GLY A 352 29.00 -15.01 6.49
C GLY A 352 28.41 -16.42 6.39
N VAL A 353 27.29 -16.65 7.08
CA VAL A 353 26.61 -17.95 7.17
C VAL A 353 25.52 -18.05 6.10
N GLU A 354 25.74 -18.88 5.08
CA GLU A 354 24.79 -19.01 3.96
C GLU A 354 23.42 -19.55 4.40
N GLU A 355 23.42 -20.52 5.30
CA GLU A 355 22.20 -21.18 5.81
C GLU A 355 21.37 -20.27 6.75
N ALA A 356 21.88 -19.09 7.11
CA ALA A 356 21.17 -18.15 7.98
C ALA A 356 19.93 -17.56 7.31
N PHE A 357 19.97 -17.39 5.99
CA PHE A 357 18.87 -16.83 5.20
C PHE A 357 18.46 -17.79 4.07
N ASN A 358 17.17 -17.98 3.90
CA ASN A 358 16.62 -18.72 2.77
C ASN A 358 15.56 -17.87 2.04
N VAL A 359 15.60 -17.87 0.71
CA VAL A 359 14.67 -17.09 -0.12
C VAL A 359 13.36 -17.85 -0.27
N LEU A 360 12.26 -17.29 0.21
CA LEU A 360 10.92 -17.88 0.04
C LEU A 360 10.27 -17.51 -1.28
N GLY A 361 10.46 -16.25 -1.71
CA GLY A 361 9.81 -15.76 -2.92
C GLY A 361 10.30 -14.37 -3.33
N GLU A 362 10.22 -14.12 -4.62
CA GLU A 362 10.45 -12.83 -5.26
C GLU A 362 9.15 -12.36 -5.89
N VAL A 363 8.82 -11.09 -5.66
CA VAL A 363 7.62 -10.47 -6.22
C VAL A 363 8.01 -9.20 -6.97
N ASN A 364 7.62 -9.16 -8.24
CA ASN A 364 7.80 -8.00 -9.12
C ASN A 364 6.65 -7.00 -8.91
N ASP A 365 6.61 -6.37 -7.73
CA ASP A 365 5.77 -5.21 -7.44
C ASP A 365 6.56 -4.20 -6.60
N GLN A 366 6.27 -2.92 -6.79
CA GLN A 366 6.95 -1.85 -6.09
C GLN A 366 6.32 -1.63 -4.71
N VAL A 367 7.10 -1.73 -3.64
CA VAL A 367 6.64 -1.47 -2.26
C VAL A 367 6.90 -0.01 -1.88
N LYS A 368 5.85 0.77 -1.60
CA LYS A 368 5.98 2.12 -1.03
C LYS A 368 6.18 2.07 0.47
N THR A 369 5.24 1.42 1.16
CA THR A 369 5.31 1.16 2.60
C THR A 369 4.81 -0.25 2.88
N GLY A 370 5.36 -0.90 3.91
CA GLY A 370 5.00 -2.26 4.30
C GLY A 370 4.99 -2.45 5.81
N LEU A 371 4.30 -3.48 6.26
CA LEU A 371 4.32 -3.97 7.63
C LEU A 371 4.00 -5.46 7.66
N TRP A 372 4.46 -6.14 8.70
CA TRP A 372 4.12 -7.54 8.94
C TRP A 372 2.99 -7.66 9.96
N VAL A 373 2.04 -8.55 9.70
CA VAL A 373 1.05 -9.02 10.67
C VAL A 373 1.14 -10.55 10.69
N GLY A 374 1.76 -11.11 11.73
CA GLY A 374 2.15 -12.52 11.74
C GLY A 374 3.09 -12.84 10.57
N ASP A 375 2.68 -13.78 9.71
CA ASP A 375 3.43 -14.16 8.50
C ASP A 375 2.89 -13.48 7.23
N CYS A 376 1.94 -12.55 7.36
CA CYS A 376 1.39 -11.79 6.24
C CYS A 376 2.15 -10.47 6.07
N PHE A 377 2.70 -10.23 4.89
CA PHE A 377 3.33 -8.95 4.58
C PHE A 377 2.32 -8.04 3.88
N ILE A 378 1.85 -7.00 4.56
CA ILE A 378 0.89 -6.03 4.04
C ILE A 378 1.67 -4.84 3.50
N TYR A 379 1.37 -4.39 2.30
CA TYR A 379 2.06 -3.27 1.67
C TYR A 379 1.15 -2.41 0.78
N THR A 380 1.56 -1.16 0.57
CA THR A 380 1.03 -0.30 -0.48
C THR A 380 1.96 -0.27 -1.66
N ASN A 381 1.39 -0.31 -2.88
CA ASN A 381 2.19 -0.41 -4.10
C ASN A 381 2.34 0.92 -4.87
N GLY A 382 3.18 0.89 -5.91
CA GLY A 382 3.39 1.98 -6.88
C GLY A 382 2.07 2.58 -7.42
N VAL A 383 1.10 1.71 -7.70
CA VAL A 383 -0.21 1.97 -8.34
C VAL A 383 -1.30 2.30 -7.31
N ASN A 384 -0.94 2.62 -6.07
CA ASN A 384 -1.86 2.97 -5.00
C ASN A 384 -2.89 1.86 -4.69
N ARG A 385 -2.45 0.61 -4.58
CA ARG A 385 -3.25 -0.52 -4.07
C ARG A 385 -2.73 -0.95 -2.72
N ILE A 386 -3.64 -1.39 -1.85
CA ILE A 386 -3.28 -2.11 -0.63
C ILE A 386 -3.31 -3.60 -0.96
N ASN A 387 -2.15 -4.25 -0.85
CA ASN A 387 -1.99 -5.67 -1.08
C ASN A 387 -1.46 -6.32 0.20
N TYR A 388 -1.69 -7.62 0.33
CA TYR A 388 -0.93 -8.43 1.27
C TYR A 388 -0.42 -9.69 0.59
N TYR A 389 0.77 -10.12 1.01
CA TYR A 389 1.44 -11.31 0.55
C TYR A 389 1.35 -12.42 1.60
N VAL A 390 0.90 -13.60 1.18
CA VAL A 390 0.88 -14.81 1.99
C VAL A 390 1.30 -16.00 1.14
N GLY A 391 2.41 -16.64 1.50
CA GLY A 391 2.82 -17.94 0.95
C GLY A 391 3.01 -17.97 -0.57
N GLY A 392 3.45 -16.87 -1.20
CA GLY A 392 3.64 -16.77 -2.65
C GLY A 392 2.49 -16.09 -3.39
N GLU A 393 1.34 -15.92 -2.74
CA GLU A 393 0.19 -15.24 -3.33
C GLU A 393 0.07 -13.79 -2.86
N ILE A 394 -0.35 -12.94 -3.80
CA ILE A 394 -0.66 -11.53 -3.54
C ILE A 394 -2.17 -11.37 -3.63
N VAL A 395 -2.74 -10.78 -2.60
CA VAL A 395 -4.18 -10.50 -2.55
C VAL A 395 -4.39 -9.02 -2.33
N THR A 396 -5.17 -8.40 -3.22
CA THR A 396 -5.56 -6.99 -3.08
C THR A 396 -6.68 -6.83 -2.06
N ILE A 397 -6.54 -5.87 -1.16
CA ILE A 397 -7.56 -5.46 -0.19
C ILE A 397 -8.42 -4.36 -0.82
N ALA A 398 -7.79 -3.28 -1.27
CA ALA A 398 -8.48 -2.11 -1.82
C ALA A 398 -7.63 -1.35 -2.85
N HIS A 399 -8.33 -0.63 -3.73
CA HIS A 399 -7.75 0.36 -4.63
C HIS A 399 -7.89 1.75 -4.01
N LEU A 400 -6.82 2.54 -4.05
CA LEU A 400 -6.78 3.87 -3.43
C LEU A 400 -6.75 4.96 -4.50
N ASP A 401 -7.54 6.01 -4.30
CA ASP A 401 -7.59 7.16 -5.20
C ASP A 401 -6.38 8.09 -5.06
N ARG A 402 -5.65 7.98 -3.94
CA ARG A 402 -4.49 8.81 -3.60
C ARG A 402 -3.39 7.95 -2.96
N PRO A 403 -2.12 8.39 -2.99
CA PRO A 403 -1.06 7.69 -2.29
C PRO A 403 -1.31 7.74 -0.78
N LEU A 404 -1.50 6.57 -0.18
CA LEU A 404 -1.56 6.39 1.27
C LEU A 404 -0.34 5.59 1.75
N TYR A 405 0.11 5.94 2.94
CA TYR A 405 1.26 5.35 3.63
C TYR A 405 0.76 4.53 4.82
N LEU A 406 1.24 3.30 4.96
CA LEU A 406 0.87 2.42 6.07
C LEU A 406 1.43 2.96 7.39
N LEU A 407 0.55 3.08 8.40
CA LEU A 407 0.95 3.45 9.76
C LEU A 407 1.17 2.22 10.63
N GLY A 408 0.25 1.26 10.54
CA GLY A 408 0.31 0.00 11.28
C GLY A 408 -1.05 -0.67 11.36
N TYR A 409 -1.06 -1.85 11.98
CA TYR A 409 -2.25 -2.68 12.16
C TYR A 409 -2.61 -2.75 13.64
N THR A 410 -3.89 -2.61 13.97
CA THR A 410 -4.37 -2.75 15.37
C THR A 410 -5.22 -4.01 15.48
N PRO A 411 -4.70 -5.09 16.11
CA PRO A 411 -5.44 -6.34 16.25
C PRO A 411 -6.77 -6.24 17.02
N LYS A 412 -6.93 -5.22 17.87
CA LYS A 412 -8.16 -5.02 18.65
C LYS A 412 -9.33 -4.55 17.80
N ASP A 413 -9.03 -3.82 16.73
CA ASP A 413 -10.03 -3.20 15.85
C ASP A 413 -10.19 -3.98 14.54
N ASP A 414 -9.37 -5.02 14.32
CA ASP A 414 -9.24 -5.74 13.04
C ASP A 414 -9.07 -4.78 11.85
N ARG A 415 -8.26 -3.72 12.04
CA ARG A 415 -8.12 -2.62 11.08
C ARG A 415 -6.68 -2.22 10.83
N LEU A 416 -6.43 -1.91 9.56
CA LEU A 416 -5.22 -1.34 9.04
C LEU A 416 -5.39 0.18 8.95
N TYR A 417 -4.46 0.93 9.55
CA TYR A 417 -4.46 2.38 9.51
C TYR A 417 -3.44 2.89 8.51
N LEU A 418 -3.86 3.87 7.71
CA LEU A 418 -3.02 4.56 6.74
C LEU A 418 -3.14 6.06 6.91
N THR A 419 -2.16 6.81 6.42
CA THR A 419 -2.24 8.26 6.32
C THR A 419 -1.97 8.73 4.90
N ASP A 420 -2.57 9.85 4.53
CA ASP A 420 -2.11 10.63 3.39
C ASP A 420 -1.03 11.65 3.82
N LYS A 421 -0.50 12.39 2.85
CA LYS A 421 0.46 13.47 3.06
C LYS A 421 -0.13 14.65 3.85
N GLU A 422 -1.45 14.87 3.76
CA GLU A 422 -2.16 15.91 4.50
C GLU A 422 -2.46 15.51 5.95
N LEU A 423 -1.90 14.38 6.42
CA LEU A 423 -2.08 13.82 7.76
C LEU A 423 -3.53 13.37 8.05
N GLY A 424 -4.31 13.12 7.00
CA GLY A 424 -5.60 12.49 7.05
C GLY A 424 -5.47 10.98 7.26
N VAL A 425 -5.96 10.51 8.40
CA VAL A 425 -5.94 9.08 8.75
C VAL A 425 -7.15 8.38 8.11
N VAL A 426 -6.90 7.24 7.48
CA VAL A 426 -7.89 6.36 6.86
C VAL A 426 -7.73 4.96 7.45
N SER A 427 -8.82 4.20 7.54
CA SER A 427 -8.74 2.78 7.94
C SER A 427 -9.40 1.86 6.93
N TYR A 428 -8.90 0.62 6.89
CA TYR A 428 -9.49 -0.49 6.14
C TYR A 428 -9.62 -1.69 7.06
N GLN A 429 -10.76 -2.36 7.00
CA GLN A 429 -10.99 -3.59 7.74
C GLN A 429 -10.17 -4.74 7.16
N LEU A 430 -9.44 -5.42 8.04
CA LEU A 430 -8.68 -6.61 7.71
C LEU A 430 -8.70 -7.54 8.92
N LEU A 431 -9.54 -8.58 8.86
CA LEU A 431 -9.73 -9.51 9.97
C LEU A 431 -8.47 -10.33 10.24
N LEU A 432 -7.98 -10.29 11.48
CA LEU A 432 -6.86 -11.12 11.92
C LEU A 432 -7.14 -12.61 11.72
N SER A 433 -8.38 -13.05 12.01
CA SER A 433 -8.77 -14.46 11.87
C SER A 433 -8.63 -14.98 10.44
N VAL A 434 -8.83 -14.14 9.42
CA VAL A 434 -8.64 -14.54 8.02
C VAL A 434 -7.15 -14.71 7.71
N LEU A 435 -6.31 -13.78 8.19
CA LEU A 435 -4.86 -13.85 8.03
C LEU A 435 -4.26 -15.06 8.75
N GLU A 436 -4.66 -15.30 10.00
CA GLU A 436 -4.25 -16.48 10.79
C GLU A 436 -4.67 -17.78 10.13
N TYR A 437 -5.89 -17.84 9.57
CA TYR A 437 -6.33 -19.00 8.82
C TYR A 437 -5.48 -19.23 7.58
N GLN A 438 -5.25 -18.20 6.76
CA GLN A 438 -4.46 -18.31 5.54
C GLN A 438 -3.01 -18.74 5.83
N THR A 439 -2.40 -18.17 6.87
CA THR A 439 -1.04 -18.54 7.30
C THR A 439 -0.98 -19.97 7.85
N ALA A 440 -1.97 -20.43 8.63
CA ALA A 440 -2.04 -21.80 9.10
C ALA A 440 -2.15 -22.81 7.94
N VAL A 441 -2.97 -22.50 6.94
CA VAL A 441 -3.10 -23.31 5.72
C VAL A 441 -1.77 -23.39 4.96
N MET A 442 -1.03 -22.28 4.85
CA MET A 442 0.29 -22.28 4.19
C MET A 442 1.31 -23.13 4.94
N ARG A 443 1.27 -23.12 6.28
CA ARG A 443 2.08 -24.00 7.13
C ARG A 443 1.59 -25.45 7.13
N ARG A 444 0.50 -25.77 6.41
CA ARG A 444 -0.18 -27.07 6.40
C ARG A 444 -0.68 -27.52 7.78
N ASP A 445 -0.89 -26.58 8.70
CA ASP A 445 -1.46 -26.83 10.02
C ASP A 445 -2.98 -26.65 10.00
N PHE A 446 -3.66 -27.70 9.53
CA PHE A 446 -5.12 -27.70 9.43
C PHE A 446 -5.82 -27.77 10.80
N ALA A 447 -5.14 -28.27 11.84
CA ALA A 447 -5.72 -28.35 13.17
C ALA A 447 -5.92 -26.97 13.79
N THR A 448 -4.99 -26.05 13.56
CA THR A 448 -5.14 -24.65 13.97
C THR A 448 -6.13 -23.92 13.06
N ALA A 449 -6.08 -24.15 11.74
CA ALA A 449 -7.01 -23.54 10.79
C ALA A 449 -8.49 -23.86 11.12
N ASP A 450 -8.80 -25.12 11.43
CA ASP A 450 -10.17 -25.56 11.76
C ASP A 450 -10.70 -24.95 13.07
N LYS A 451 -9.80 -24.60 14.01
CA LYS A 451 -10.18 -23.88 15.25
C LYS A 451 -10.50 -22.41 15.01
N VAL A 452 -9.84 -21.78 14.04
CA VAL A 452 -10.04 -20.35 13.71
C VAL A 452 -11.23 -20.15 12.78
N LEU A 453 -11.58 -21.16 11.97
CA LEU A 453 -12.67 -21.09 11.00
C LEU A 453 -14.03 -20.60 11.57
N PRO A 454 -14.48 -21.00 12.78
CA PRO A 454 -15.73 -20.50 13.35
C PRO A 454 -15.72 -19.01 13.68
N LEU A 455 -14.55 -18.42 13.95
CA LEU A 455 -14.38 -16.99 14.24
C LEU A 455 -14.57 -16.13 12.98
N ILE A 456 -14.39 -16.71 11.79
CA ILE A 456 -14.49 -15.99 10.52
C ILE A 456 -15.98 -15.79 10.14
N PRO A 457 -16.43 -14.53 9.96
CA PRO A 457 -17.77 -14.22 9.49
C PRO A 457 -18.08 -14.87 8.13
N LYS A 458 -19.34 -15.25 7.91
CA LYS A 458 -19.75 -15.96 6.68
C LYS A 458 -19.46 -15.19 5.39
N GLU A 459 -19.47 -13.86 5.45
CA GLU A 459 -19.18 -12.97 4.31
C GLU A 459 -17.77 -13.18 3.74
N HIS A 460 -16.79 -13.45 4.60
CA HIS A 460 -15.40 -13.65 4.18
C HIS A 460 -15.07 -15.11 3.82
N ARG A 461 -15.97 -16.06 4.07
CA ARG A 461 -15.72 -17.49 3.83
C ARG A 461 -15.58 -17.83 2.35
N THR A 462 -16.29 -17.15 1.46
CA THR A 462 -16.14 -17.33 0.01
C THR A 462 -14.72 -16.96 -0.44
N ARG A 463 -14.17 -15.86 0.08
CA ARG A 463 -12.78 -15.45 -0.21
C ARG A 463 -11.76 -16.47 0.30
N VAL A 464 -11.98 -17.01 1.49
CA VAL A 464 -11.16 -18.09 2.06
C VAL A 464 -11.26 -19.37 1.21
N ALA A 465 -12.45 -19.71 0.71
CA ALA A 465 -12.64 -20.86 -0.15
C ALA A 465 -11.89 -20.73 -1.48
N HIS A 466 -11.92 -19.56 -2.13
CA HIS A 466 -11.12 -19.32 -3.34
C HIS A 466 -9.62 -19.41 -3.07
N PHE A 467 -9.15 -18.94 -1.91
CA PHE A 467 -7.77 -19.11 -1.51
C PHE A 467 -7.40 -20.60 -1.38
N LEU A 468 -8.21 -21.40 -0.67
CA LEU A 468 -7.99 -22.84 -0.54
C LEU A 468 -8.00 -23.57 -1.89
N GLU A 469 -8.89 -23.16 -2.80
CA GLU A 469 -8.96 -23.73 -4.15
C GLU A 469 -7.68 -23.51 -4.94
N LYS A 470 -7.17 -22.27 -4.95
CA LYS A 470 -5.90 -21.94 -5.64
C LYS A 470 -4.72 -22.71 -5.09
N GLN A 471 -4.71 -22.95 -3.79
CA GLN A 471 -3.70 -23.75 -3.10
C GLN A 471 -3.86 -25.27 -3.33
N GLY A 472 -4.92 -25.68 -4.04
CA GLY A 472 -5.18 -27.08 -4.39
C GLY A 472 -6.02 -27.85 -3.36
N PHE A 473 -6.44 -27.22 -2.26
CA PHE A 473 -7.22 -27.85 -1.19
C PHE A 473 -8.73 -27.82 -1.46
N LYS A 474 -9.14 -28.38 -2.60
CA LYS A 474 -10.54 -28.33 -3.08
C LYS A 474 -11.56 -28.92 -2.10
N LYS A 475 -11.22 -30.02 -1.40
CA LYS A 475 -12.12 -30.66 -0.41
C LYS A 475 -12.46 -29.75 0.76
N GLN A 476 -11.47 -29.03 1.28
CA GLN A 476 -11.66 -28.09 2.36
C GLN A 476 -12.36 -26.82 1.86
N ALA A 477 -12.00 -26.35 0.64
CA ALA A 477 -12.70 -25.25 -0.01
C ALA A 477 -14.21 -25.50 -0.13
N LEU A 478 -14.63 -26.73 -0.48
CA LEU A 478 -16.05 -27.09 -0.60
C LEU A 478 -16.79 -27.02 0.74
N ALA A 479 -16.11 -27.35 1.85
CA ALA A 479 -16.68 -27.29 3.20
C ALA A 479 -16.81 -25.87 3.74
N VAL A 480 -15.87 -24.99 3.36
CA VAL A 480 -15.82 -23.59 3.82
C VAL A 480 -16.70 -22.68 2.96
N SER A 481 -16.79 -22.94 1.65
CA SER A 481 -17.54 -22.10 0.72
C SER A 481 -19.02 -22.05 1.09
N THR A 482 -19.57 -20.84 1.08
CA THR A 482 -20.99 -20.56 1.33
C THR A 482 -21.75 -20.28 0.03
N ASP A 483 -21.04 -19.97 -1.05
CA ASP A 483 -21.63 -19.65 -2.34
C ASP A 483 -22.04 -20.93 -3.09
N PRO A 484 -23.34 -21.11 -3.43
CA PRO A 484 -23.80 -22.29 -4.16
C PRO A 484 -23.13 -22.50 -5.52
N GLU A 485 -22.75 -21.43 -6.23
CA GLU A 485 -22.10 -21.55 -7.54
C GLU A 485 -20.69 -22.08 -7.40
N HIS A 486 -19.88 -21.43 -6.57
CA HIS A 486 -18.53 -21.89 -6.28
C HIS A 486 -18.49 -23.30 -5.71
N ARG A 487 -19.43 -23.66 -4.82
CA ARG A 487 -19.55 -25.02 -4.29
C ARG A 487 -19.89 -26.04 -5.36
N PHE A 488 -20.72 -25.69 -6.34
CA PHE A 488 -21.05 -26.58 -7.44
C PHE A 488 -19.82 -26.90 -8.28
N ASP A 489 -19.05 -25.88 -8.67
CA ASP A 489 -17.81 -26.05 -9.44
C ASP A 489 -16.77 -26.87 -8.68
N LEU A 490 -16.62 -26.64 -7.38
CA LEU A 490 -15.74 -27.41 -6.50
C LEU A 490 -16.19 -28.88 -6.37
N ALA A 491 -17.49 -29.14 -6.23
CA ALA A 491 -18.03 -30.49 -6.16
C ALA A 491 -17.82 -31.26 -7.47
N LEU A 492 -18.02 -30.60 -8.61
CA LEU A 492 -17.71 -31.14 -9.93
C LEU A 492 -16.22 -31.49 -10.06
N ALA A 493 -15.32 -30.58 -9.66
CA ALA A 493 -13.88 -30.82 -9.70
C ALA A 493 -13.42 -31.98 -8.78
N LEU A 494 -14.13 -32.19 -7.66
CA LEU A 494 -13.89 -33.30 -6.72
C LEU A 494 -14.59 -34.60 -7.10
N HIS A 495 -15.41 -34.59 -8.15
CA HIS A 495 -16.27 -35.71 -8.55
C HIS A 495 -17.26 -36.13 -7.45
N ASP A 496 -17.66 -35.21 -6.57
CA ASP A 496 -18.72 -35.44 -5.59
C ASP A 496 -20.09 -35.16 -6.23
N LEU A 497 -20.60 -36.19 -6.90
CA LEU A 497 -21.86 -36.15 -7.64
C LEU A 497 -23.08 -35.92 -6.73
N THR A 498 -22.99 -36.27 -5.45
CA THR A 498 -24.14 -36.18 -4.53
C THR A 498 -24.43 -34.76 -4.11
N THR A 499 -23.39 -34.02 -3.72
CA THR A 499 -23.50 -32.60 -3.39
C THR A 499 -23.75 -31.75 -4.64
N ALA A 500 -23.09 -32.06 -5.75
CA ALA A 500 -23.33 -31.38 -7.02
C ALA A 500 -24.79 -31.53 -7.49
N LYS A 501 -25.38 -32.73 -7.35
CA LYS A 501 -26.82 -32.95 -7.64
C LYS A 501 -27.71 -32.09 -6.76
N ALA A 502 -27.48 -32.07 -5.44
CA ALA A 502 -28.30 -31.27 -4.52
C ALA A 502 -28.29 -29.78 -4.91
N LEU A 503 -27.11 -29.24 -5.22
CA LEU A 503 -26.94 -27.84 -5.65
C LEU A 503 -27.56 -27.57 -7.03
N ALA A 504 -27.50 -28.53 -7.97
CA ALA A 504 -28.15 -28.42 -9.28
C ALA A 504 -29.69 -28.40 -9.16
N VAL A 505 -30.26 -29.16 -8.22
CA VAL A 505 -31.69 -29.13 -7.90
C VAL A 505 -32.11 -27.77 -7.37
N GLU A 506 -31.33 -27.20 -6.44
CA GLU A 506 -31.60 -25.87 -5.88
C GLU A 506 -31.51 -24.75 -6.93
N ALA A 507 -30.52 -24.81 -7.82
CA ALA A 507 -30.31 -23.79 -8.84
C ALA A 507 -31.29 -23.86 -10.03
N ASN A 508 -31.85 -25.04 -10.31
CA ASN A 508 -32.75 -25.31 -11.43
C ASN A 508 -32.30 -24.73 -12.80
N ASN A 509 -30.99 -24.75 -13.07
CA ASN A 509 -30.42 -24.24 -14.32
C ASN A 509 -30.03 -25.41 -15.25
N PRO A 510 -30.57 -25.50 -16.49
CA PRO A 510 -30.24 -26.55 -17.45
C PRO A 510 -28.74 -26.70 -17.75
N GLN A 511 -27.97 -25.61 -17.75
CA GLN A 511 -26.53 -25.66 -18.03
C GLN A 511 -25.75 -26.40 -16.94
N LYS A 512 -26.12 -26.23 -15.66
CA LYS A 512 -25.50 -26.95 -14.54
C LYS A 512 -25.82 -28.45 -14.62
N TRP A 513 -27.02 -28.81 -15.07
CA TRP A 513 -27.38 -30.20 -15.31
C TRP A 513 -26.58 -30.84 -16.44
N ASN A 514 -26.27 -30.11 -17.52
CA ASN A 514 -25.38 -30.60 -18.57
C ASN A 514 -23.96 -30.87 -18.05
N GLN A 515 -23.36 -29.91 -17.33
CA GLN A 515 -22.01 -30.07 -16.76
C GLN A 515 -21.93 -31.25 -15.78
N LEU A 516 -22.96 -31.41 -14.92
CA LEU A 516 -23.06 -32.57 -14.03
C LEU A 516 -23.24 -33.87 -14.82
N GLY A 517 -24.03 -33.86 -15.89
CA GLY A 517 -24.27 -35.01 -16.76
C GLY A 517 -23.01 -35.50 -17.47
N GLU A 518 -22.17 -34.60 -17.97
CA GLU A 518 -20.88 -34.94 -18.59
C GLU A 518 -19.92 -35.62 -17.61
N ILE A 519 -19.82 -35.09 -16.38
CA ILE A 519 -18.96 -35.65 -15.34
C ILE A 519 -19.55 -36.96 -14.77
N ALA A 520 -20.87 -37.07 -14.67
CA ALA A 520 -21.54 -38.32 -14.30
C ALA A 520 -21.31 -39.41 -15.36
N ALA A 521 -21.30 -39.03 -16.64
CA ALA A 521 -21.01 -39.95 -17.74
C ALA A 521 -19.54 -40.41 -17.70
N SER A 522 -18.59 -39.51 -17.44
CA SER A 522 -17.16 -39.87 -17.32
C SER A 522 -16.87 -40.81 -16.16
N THR A 523 -17.66 -40.71 -15.08
CA THR A 523 -17.56 -41.57 -13.87
C THR A 523 -18.43 -42.83 -13.94
N ASN A 524 -19.04 -43.11 -15.10
CA ASN A 524 -19.88 -44.28 -15.36
C ASN A 524 -21.14 -44.38 -14.47
N ASN A 525 -21.67 -43.24 -14.00
CA ASN A 525 -22.92 -43.18 -13.24
C ASN A 525 -24.12 -42.96 -14.18
N LEU A 526 -24.54 -44.04 -14.85
CA LEU A 526 -25.62 -44.01 -15.84
C LEU A 526 -26.98 -43.51 -15.30
N PRO A 527 -27.45 -43.90 -14.09
CA PRO A 527 -28.72 -43.41 -13.55
C PRO A 527 -28.73 -41.88 -13.37
N LEU A 528 -27.65 -41.32 -12.82
CA LEU A 528 -27.54 -39.88 -12.65
C LEU A 528 -27.41 -39.16 -13.99
N THR A 529 -26.67 -39.73 -14.93
CA THR A 529 -26.51 -39.20 -16.29
C THR A 529 -27.86 -39.06 -16.98
N LYS A 530 -28.72 -40.09 -16.92
CA LYS A 530 -30.08 -40.06 -17.47
C LYS A 530 -30.91 -38.91 -16.89
N GLU A 531 -30.93 -38.79 -15.56
CA GLU A 531 -31.67 -37.74 -14.87
C GLU A 531 -31.16 -36.33 -15.20
N CYS A 532 -29.84 -36.16 -15.27
CA CYS A 532 -29.21 -34.89 -15.60
C CYS A 532 -29.56 -34.46 -17.03
N MET A 533 -29.42 -35.36 -18.01
CA MET A 533 -29.71 -35.05 -19.41
C MET A 533 -31.21 -34.79 -19.66
N GLN A 534 -32.11 -35.47 -18.94
CA GLN A 534 -33.56 -35.17 -18.95
C GLN A 534 -33.84 -33.74 -18.46
N ARG A 535 -33.27 -33.36 -17.32
CA ARG A 535 -33.47 -32.00 -16.77
C ARG A 535 -32.77 -30.91 -17.57
N ALA A 536 -31.69 -31.25 -18.25
CA ALA A 536 -30.97 -30.33 -19.13
C ALA A 536 -31.57 -30.22 -20.53
N GLN A 537 -32.58 -31.04 -20.86
CA GLN A 537 -33.17 -31.16 -22.20
C GLN A 537 -32.13 -31.48 -23.30
N ASP A 538 -31.07 -32.21 -22.94
CA ASP A 538 -30.10 -32.75 -23.90
C ASP A 538 -30.62 -34.05 -24.52
N TYR A 539 -31.51 -33.89 -25.49
CA TYR A 539 -32.11 -35.01 -26.22
C TYR A 539 -31.09 -35.81 -27.05
N GLY A 540 -29.96 -35.21 -27.43
CA GLY A 540 -28.89 -35.88 -28.17
C GLY A 540 -28.15 -36.88 -27.28
N GLY A 541 -27.72 -36.43 -26.10
CA GLY A 541 -27.12 -37.28 -25.08
C GLY A 541 -28.07 -38.39 -24.62
N LEU A 542 -29.35 -38.08 -24.40
CA LEU A 542 -30.36 -39.07 -24.00
C LEU A 542 -30.56 -40.16 -25.04
N LEU A 543 -30.62 -39.83 -26.33
CA LEU A 543 -30.75 -40.81 -27.39
C LEU A 543 -29.57 -41.79 -27.39
N LEU A 544 -28.35 -41.28 -27.21
CA LEU A 544 -27.15 -42.10 -27.12
C LEU A 544 -27.20 -43.02 -25.91
N VAL A 545 -27.53 -42.49 -24.72
CA VAL A 545 -27.61 -43.31 -23.50
C VAL A 545 -28.72 -44.37 -23.60
N ALA A 546 -29.88 -44.01 -24.16
CA ALA A 546 -31.01 -44.93 -24.29
C ALA A 546 -30.71 -46.06 -25.29
N THR A 547 -30.06 -45.76 -26.41
CA THR A 547 -29.62 -46.76 -27.39
C THR A 547 -28.53 -47.67 -26.84
N CYS A 548 -27.52 -47.12 -26.16
CA CYS A 548 -26.46 -47.93 -25.55
C CYS A 548 -26.97 -48.84 -24.43
N THR A 549 -27.99 -48.40 -23.66
CA THR A 549 -28.55 -49.20 -22.55
C THR A 549 -29.71 -50.10 -22.96
N GLY A 550 -30.27 -49.95 -24.17
CA GLY A 550 -31.43 -50.70 -24.63
C GLY A 550 -32.73 -50.39 -23.87
N ASP A 551 -32.84 -49.19 -23.30
CA ASP A 551 -33.97 -48.79 -22.45
C ASP A 551 -35.17 -48.30 -23.28
N ALA A 552 -36.08 -49.22 -23.59
CA ALA A 552 -37.26 -48.94 -24.41
C ALA A 552 -38.21 -47.92 -23.76
N ASN A 553 -38.29 -47.86 -22.44
CA ASN A 553 -39.15 -46.91 -21.73
C ASN A 553 -38.63 -45.48 -21.89
N LEU A 554 -37.30 -45.30 -21.73
CA LEU A 554 -36.64 -44.02 -21.91
C LEU A 554 -36.76 -43.51 -23.36
N LEU A 555 -36.61 -44.40 -24.35
CA LEU A 555 -36.82 -44.10 -25.77
C LEU A 555 -38.25 -43.64 -26.05
N ASN A 556 -39.26 -44.26 -25.42
CA ASN A 556 -40.65 -43.87 -25.63
C ASN A 556 -40.94 -42.49 -25.03
N THR A 557 -40.45 -42.20 -23.82
CA THR A 557 -40.56 -40.86 -23.22
C THR A 557 -39.84 -39.81 -24.06
N LEU A 558 -38.64 -40.11 -24.55
CA LEU A 558 -37.86 -39.21 -25.39
C LEU A 558 -38.59 -38.90 -26.71
N ALA A 559 -39.19 -39.92 -27.34
CA ALA A 559 -39.93 -39.75 -28.58
C ALA A 559 -41.12 -38.80 -28.41
N THR A 560 -41.86 -38.93 -27.30
CA THR A 560 -42.99 -38.03 -26.99
C THR A 560 -42.55 -36.61 -26.60
N GLU A 561 -41.48 -36.46 -25.82
CA GLU A 561 -40.97 -35.13 -25.44
C GLU A 561 -40.41 -34.36 -26.64
N THR A 562 -39.66 -35.05 -27.51
CA THR A 562 -39.08 -34.43 -28.71
C THR A 562 -40.11 -34.14 -29.80
N GLU A 563 -41.22 -34.88 -29.85
CA GLU A 563 -42.38 -34.57 -30.70
C GLU A 563 -43.05 -33.27 -30.24
N ASN A 564 -43.28 -33.11 -28.94
CA ASN A 564 -43.86 -31.89 -28.36
C ASN A 564 -42.95 -30.65 -28.55
N ASP A 565 -41.63 -30.83 -28.43
CA ASP A 565 -40.64 -29.76 -28.62
C ASP A 565 -40.31 -29.49 -30.10
N GLY A 566 -40.94 -30.20 -31.05
CA GLY A 566 -40.74 -30.00 -32.49
C GLY A 566 -39.39 -30.52 -33.04
N LYS A 567 -38.66 -31.34 -32.28
CA LYS A 567 -37.41 -32.00 -32.69
C LYS A 567 -37.69 -33.29 -33.46
N THR A 568 -38.25 -33.14 -34.65
CA THR A 568 -38.77 -34.22 -35.51
C THR A 568 -37.75 -35.29 -35.89
N ASN A 569 -36.47 -34.94 -36.10
CA ASN A 569 -35.42 -35.91 -36.43
C ASN A 569 -35.15 -36.90 -35.27
N ILE A 570 -35.11 -36.40 -34.03
CA ILE A 570 -34.85 -37.23 -32.84
C ILE A 570 -36.07 -38.10 -32.55
N SER A 571 -37.27 -37.52 -32.61
CA SER A 571 -38.53 -38.26 -32.43
C SER A 571 -38.68 -39.40 -33.43
N PHE A 572 -38.40 -39.14 -34.72
CA PHE A 572 -38.41 -40.16 -35.78
C PHE A 572 -37.40 -41.28 -35.49
N LEU A 573 -36.16 -40.95 -35.13
CA LEU A 573 -35.15 -41.95 -34.79
C LEU A 573 -35.55 -42.79 -33.57
N SER A 574 -36.09 -42.16 -32.53
CA SER A 574 -36.57 -42.87 -31.33
C SER A 574 -37.71 -43.84 -31.64
N HIS A 575 -38.72 -43.43 -32.42
CA HIS A 575 -39.82 -44.31 -32.86
C HIS A 575 -39.33 -45.43 -33.78
N MET A 576 -38.37 -45.14 -34.66
CA MET A 576 -37.77 -46.14 -35.55
C MET A 576 -37.02 -47.21 -34.77
N LEU A 577 -36.26 -46.82 -33.74
CA LEU A 577 -35.54 -47.75 -32.85
C LEU A 577 -36.48 -48.60 -32.00
N LEU A 578 -37.67 -48.09 -31.65
CA LEU A 578 -38.73 -48.82 -30.97
C LEU A 578 -39.53 -49.75 -31.89
N GLY A 579 -39.40 -49.60 -33.22
CA GLY A 579 -40.16 -50.34 -34.21
C GLY A 579 -41.59 -49.83 -34.45
N ASP A 580 -41.91 -48.60 -34.02
CA ASP A 580 -43.22 -47.97 -34.20
C ASP A 580 -43.32 -47.28 -35.58
N LEU A 581 -43.43 -48.11 -36.62
CA LEU A 581 -43.53 -47.66 -38.01
C LEU A 581 -44.75 -46.73 -38.29
N PRO A 582 -45.94 -46.96 -37.69
CA PRO A 582 -47.08 -46.06 -37.87
C PRO A 582 -46.79 -44.62 -37.43
N LYS A 583 -46.14 -44.42 -36.27
CA LYS A 583 -45.77 -43.07 -35.82
C LYS A 583 -44.66 -42.45 -36.66
N CYS A 584 -43.68 -43.23 -37.10
CA CYS A 584 -42.66 -42.75 -38.05
C CYS A 584 -43.28 -42.22 -39.35
N LEU A 585 -44.30 -42.92 -39.88
CA LEU A 585 -45.04 -42.48 -41.05
C LEU A 585 -45.80 -41.18 -40.78
N GLN A 586 -46.46 -41.08 -39.63
CA GLN A 586 -47.19 -39.88 -39.24
C GLN A 586 -46.29 -38.65 -39.15
N ILE A 587 -45.10 -38.77 -38.54
CA ILE A 587 -44.12 -37.67 -38.46
C ILE A 587 -43.67 -37.23 -39.87
N LEU A 588 -43.50 -38.16 -40.81
CA LEU A 588 -43.15 -37.81 -42.21
C LEU A 588 -44.29 -37.11 -42.95
N ILE A 589 -45.55 -37.47 -42.68
CA ILE A 589 -46.74 -36.79 -43.20
C ILE A 589 -46.82 -35.37 -42.63
N ASP A 590 -46.69 -35.23 -41.31
CA ASP A 590 -46.80 -33.94 -40.61
C ASP A 590 -45.67 -32.96 -41.00
N THR A 591 -44.52 -33.48 -41.44
CA THR A 591 -43.39 -32.68 -41.94
C THR A 591 -43.38 -32.48 -43.45
N ASN A 592 -44.42 -32.93 -44.19
CA ASN A 592 -44.50 -32.89 -45.66
C ASN A 592 -43.25 -33.47 -46.37
N ARG A 593 -42.72 -34.59 -45.85
CA ARG A 593 -41.58 -35.31 -46.43
C ARG A 593 -41.99 -36.57 -47.22
N LEU A 594 -43.29 -36.77 -47.34
CA LEU A 594 -43.99 -37.71 -48.23
C LEU A 594 -44.86 -36.89 -49.18
#